data_AF-A0A8C5H321-F1
#
_entry.id   AF-A0A8C5H321-F1
#
_cell.length_a   1.000
_cell.length_b   1.000
_cell.length_c   1.000
_cell.angle_alpha   90.00
_cell.angle_beta   90.00
_cell.angle_gamma   90.00
#
_symmetry.space_group_name_H-M   'P 1'
#
loop_
_entity.id
_entity.type
_entity.pdbx_description
1 polymer ?
#
loop_
_entity_poly.entity_id
_entity_poly.type
_entity_poly.pdbx_seq_one_letter_code
_entity_poly.pdbx_strand_id
1 'polypeptide(L)'
;IPRVCLSSTVRDLLAHGATVSFHNIHYKVKQGGGCLCRKKASLKDILIDLNGIMNPGLNAIMGATGSGKSSFLDVLAARKDPTGLSGEVLIDGAPQPPDFKCLSGYVVQDDVVMGTLTVRENFTFSAALRLPSSISQKEKEKKVNKLIQELGLGRVADSKVGTQLIRGISGGERKRTNIGMELIIDPPVLFLDEPTTGLDASTANSVLLLLKRMANHGRTIILSIHQPRYTIYRLFDSLTLLVNGKQVYHGPAQTALDYFSDIGYTCEPHNNPADFFLDVINGDSTALALENVEDPESKAATLSRRGIEDKLVEEYRNWHHYRETKAKLERIVQGKQSSTAIRTRTITYHTGFFTQFRWVLKRTFKNLMLNPQTSIAQVAVTLFLALVVGAIFFDVQLNEGGIQNRFGAIFFVTVNQCFSSLSSAELFIIERKLFIHEYISGYYRVSVYFLSKILSDIITLRTIPAIVFSCVAYFMIGLKPTVDAFFLFMFTVALVSYTGTSMALAISADQEVVAIATIFMTITCVFMMIFAGLLVSLPSIVNWLSWLKYLSIPRYGLSALAITEFRGLSFCPEFNSTTNVPFQCTGEAFLEKQGIDYSTWGLWQNHVALGVMTVIFLIIAYLKLRFIKKFT
;
A
#
# COMPACT_ATOMS: atom_id res chain seq x y z
N ILE A 1 -28.73 12.99 -2.48
CA ILE A 1 -28.42 12.08 -3.61
C ILE A 1 -28.85 10.68 -3.18
N PRO A 2 -29.87 10.08 -3.81
CA PRO A 2 -30.57 8.95 -3.21
C PRO A 2 -29.68 7.70 -3.19
N ARG A 3 -29.81 6.94 -2.11
CA ARG A 3 -29.19 5.64 -1.87
C ARG A 3 -29.61 4.68 -2.97
N VAL A 4 -28.74 4.39 -3.94
CA VAL A 4 -28.91 3.19 -4.76
C VAL A 4 -28.53 2.01 -3.88
N CYS A 5 -29.52 1.51 -3.13
CA CYS A 5 -29.50 0.13 -2.65
C CYS A 5 -29.28 -0.75 -3.88
N LEU A 6 -28.21 -1.55 -3.87
CA LEU A 6 -28.10 -2.74 -4.73
C LEU A 6 -29.47 -3.44 -4.70
N SER A 7 -30.06 -3.68 -5.88
CA SER A 7 -31.38 -4.32 -5.95
C SER A 7 -31.32 -5.67 -5.24
N SER A 8 -32.40 -6.01 -4.54
CA SER A 8 -32.59 -7.30 -3.87
C SER A 8 -32.28 -8.48 -4.79
N THR A 9 -32.47 -8.33 -6.09
CA THR A 9 -32.24 -9.34 -7.13
C THR A 9 -30.79 -9.83 -7.22
N VAL A 10 -29.79 -8.98 -6.94
CA VAL A 10 -28.37 -9.40 -6.96
C VAL A 10 -28.00 -10.16 -5.68
N ARG A 11 -28.70 -9.94 -4.55
CA ARG A 11 -28.42 -10.64 -3.29
C ARG A 11 -28.82 -12.11 -3.30
N ASP A 12 -29.90 -12.45 -3.99
CA ASP A 12 -30.37 -13.83 -4.06
C ASP A 12 -29.53 -14.69 -5.03
N LEU A 13 -28.88 -14.06 -6.01
CA LEU A 13 -27.86 -14.68 -6.88
C LEU A 13 -26.53 -14.97 -6.15
N LEU A 14 -26.25 -14.30 -5.03
CA LEU A 14 -24.98 -14.40 -4.29
C LEU A 14 -24.89 -15.58 -3.30
N ALA A 15 -25.94 -16.40 -3.17
CA ALA A 15 -25.93 -17.57 -2.29
C ALA A 15 -25.22 -18.80 -2.91
N HIS A 16 -24.98 -18.78 -4.23
CA HIS A 16 -24.38 -19.86 -5.01
C HIS A 16 -23.19 -19.28 -5.80
N GLY A 17 -22.16 -20.09 -6.08
CA GLY A 17 -20.99 -19.64 -6.84
C GLY A 17 -21.37 -19.24 -8.26
N ALA A 18 -20.65 -18.25 -8.79
CA ALA A 18 -20.92 -17.68 -10.09
C ALA A 18 -20.07 -18.34 -11.18
N THR A 19 -20.62 -18.53 -12.38
CA THR A 19 -19.86 -18.93 -13.55
C THR A 19 -19.11 -17.73 -14.12
N VAL A 20 -17.78 -17.84 -14.21
CA VAL A 20 -16.92 -16.82 -14.82
C VAL A 20 -16.67 -17.22 -16.27
N SER A 21 -17.01 -16.36 -17.21
CA SER A 21 -16.71 -16.55 -18.64
C SER A 21 -15.83 -15.42 -19.16
N PHE A 22 -14.88 -15.75 -20.02
CA PHE A 22 -13.93 -14.80 -20.56
C PHE A 22 -13.79 -15.01 -22.07
N HIS A 23 -13.84 -13.90 -22.81
CA HIS A 23 -14.02 -13.88 -24.26
C HIS A 23 -12.95 -13.00 -24.90
N ASN A 24 -12.15 -13.58 -25.80
CA ASN A 24 -11.11 -12.92 -26.59
C ASN A 24 -10.21 -12.00 -25.76
N ILE A 25 -9.80 -12.47 -24.58
CA ILE A 25 -8.98 -11.66 -23.67
C ILE A 25 -7.61 -11.46 -24.29
N HIS A 26 -7.23 -10.21 -24.46
CA HIS A 26 -5.91 -9.80 -24.94
C HIS A 26 -5.40 -8.64 -24.07
N TYR A 27 -4.14 -8.69 -23.66
CA TYR A 27 -3.55 -7.67 -22.79
C TYR A 27 -2.17 -7.26 -23.27
N LYS A 28 -1.96 -5.94 -23.43
CA LYS A 28 -0.71 -5.33 -23.88
C LYS A 28 -0.14 -4.40 -22.82
N VAL A 29 1.18 -4.49 -22.58
CA VAL A 29 1.89 -3.60 -21.66
C VAL A 29 2.92 -2.78 -22.43
N LYS A 30 3.01 -1.49 -22.12
CA LYS A 30 4.09 -0.62 -22.64
C LYS A 30 5.39 -0.96 -21.91
N GLN A 31 6.39 -1.45 -22.63
CA GLN A 31 7.75 -1.65 -22.13
C GLN A 31 8.66 -0.51 -22.62
N GLY A 32 9.42 0.08 -21.70
CA GLY A 32 10.37 1.15 -22.00
C GLY A 32 9.74 2.55 -22.06
N GLY A 33 10.47 3.52 -21.50
CA GLY A 33 10.04 4.91 -21.33
C GLY A 33 10.67 5.54 -20.08
N GLY A 34 12.00 5.48 -19.97
CA GLY A 34 12.73 6.17 -18.92
C GLY A 34 12.87 7.66 -19.25
N CYS A 35 12.73 8.51 -18.23
CA CYS A 35 12.65 9.97 -18.35
C CYS A 35 13.88 10.65 -19.02
N LEU A 36 15.02 9.97 -19.16
CA LEU A 36 16.26 10.60 -19.64
C LEU A 36 16.82 10.12 -20.99
N CYS A 37 16.31 9.03 -21.61
CA CYS A 37 16.83 8.55 -22.90
C CYS A 37 15.69 8.11 -23.83
N ARG A 38 15.72 8.63 -25.08
CA ARG A 38 14.81 8.36 -26.23
C ARG A 38 14.71 6.87 -26.63
N LYS A 39 14.35 5.95 -25.73
CA LYS A 39 13.90 4.61 -26.12
C LYS A 39 12.41 4.71 -26.46
N LYS A 40 12.05 4.45 -27.72
CA LYS A 40 10.65 4.32 -28.15
C LYS A 40 9.97 3.28 -27.26
N ALA A 41 8.85 3.63 -26.64
CA ALA A 41 8.03 2.68 -25.90
C ALA A 41 7.54 1.59 -26.87
N SER A 42 7.88 0.34 -26.61
CA SER A 42 7.37 -0.81 -27.37
C SER A 42 6.16 -1.40 -26.64
N LEU A 43 5.17 -1.87 -27.39
CA LEU A 43 4.06 -2.63 -26.82
C LEU A 43 4.43 -4.11 -26.84
N LYS A 44 4.34 -4.75 -25.67
CA LYS A 44 4.52 -6.20 -25.52
C LYS A 44 3.17 -6.85 -25.24
N ASP A 45 2.81 -7.85 -26.03
CA ASP A 45 1.65 -8.68 -25.78
C ASP A 45 1.96 -9.63 -24.61
N ILE A 46 1.10 -9.60 -23.59
CA ILE A 46 1.23 -10.42 -22.39
C ILE A 46 0.20 -11.55 -22.38
N LEU A 47 -1.02 -11.28 -22.84
CA LEU A 47 -2.09 -12.27 -23.01
C LEU A 47 -2.65 -12.16 -24.42
N ILE A 48 -2.90 -13.30 -25.06
CA ILE A 48 -3.26 -13.39 -26.47
C ILE A 48 -4.46 -14.33 -26.63
N ASP A 49 -5.63 -13.75 -26.93
CA ASP A 49 -6.86 -14.45 -27.34
C ASP A 49 -7.26 -15.61 -26.41
N LEU A 50 -7.36 -15.34 -25.11
CA LEU A 50 -7.81 -16.34 -24.13
C LEU A 50 -9.34 -16.44 -24.10
N ASN A 51 -9.86 -17.66 -24.14
CA ASN A 51 -11.29 -17.96 -24.16
C ASN A 51 -11.62 -19.13 -23.21
N GLY A 52 -12.73 -19.05 -22.46
CA GLY A 52 -13.10 -20.15 -21.58
C GLY A 52 -14.18 -19.84 -20.56
N ILE A 53 -14.58 -20.89 -19.83
CA ILE A 53 -15.64 -20.87 -18.82
C ILE A 53 -15.12 -21.58 -17.56
N MET A 54 -15.22 -20.90 -16.42
CA MET A 54 -14.90 -21.44 -15.09
C MET A 54 -16.18 -21.51 -14.27
N ASN A 55 -16.68 -22.72 -14.07
CA ASN A 55 -17.89 -23.00 -13.30
C ASN A 55 -17.59 -23.08 -11.79
N PRO A 56 -18.62 -23.09 -10.93
CA PRO A 56 -18.46 -23.39 -9.50
C PRO A 56 -17.68 -24.69 -9.30
N GLY A 57 -16.61 -24.61 -8.50
CA GLY A 57 -15.56 -25.61 -8.46
C GLY A 57 -14.17 -25.01 -8.23
N LEU A 58 -13.17 -25.88 -8.21
CA LEU A 58 -11.76 -25.54 -8.06
C LEU A 58 -11.09 -25.47 -9.43
N ASN A 59 -10.93 -24.25 -9.95
CA ASN A 59 -10.38 -23.98 -11.28
C ASN A 59 -8.90 -23.57 -11.14
N ALA A 60 -8.00 -24.33 -11.78
CA ALA A 60 -6.56 -24.10 -11.71
C ALA A 60 -6.01 -23.47 -13.00
N ILE A 61 -5.14 -22.47 -12.87
CA ILE A 61 -4.36 -21.86 -13.94
C ILE A 61 -2.90 -22.26 -13.73
N MET A 62 -2.34 -22.98 -14.69
CA MET A 62 -0.98 -23.51 -14.68
C MET A 62 -0.19 -23.04 -15.90
N GLY A 63 1.14 -23.08 -15.78
CA GLY A 63 2.07 -22.67 -16.83
C GLY A 63 3.40 -22.23 -16.25
N ALA A 64 4.40 -22.09 -17.13
CA ALA A 64 5.75 -21.70 -16.75
C ALA A 64 5.82 -20.30 -16.10
N THR A 65 6.92 -20.01 -15.42
CA THR A 65 7.19 -18.66 -14.91
C THR A 65 7.21 -17.66 -16.07
N GLY A 66 6.49 -16.55 -15.93
CA GLY A 66 6.35 -15.55 -17.01
C GLY A 66 5.32 -15.89 -18.09
N SER A 67 4.59 -17.00 -18.00
CA SER A 67 3.57 -17.38 -19.01
C SER A 67 2.30 -16.53 -18.99
N GLY A 68 2.16 -15.59 -18.05
CA GLY A 68 1.01 -14.71 -17.93
C GLY A 68 -0.03 -15.11 -16.88
N LYS A 69 0.19 -16.16 -16.07
CA LYS A 69 -0.76 -16.65 -15.04
C LYS A 69 -1.35 -15.55 -14.15
N SER A 70 -0.50 -14.83 -13.40
CA SER A 70 -0.95 -13.76 -12.49
C SER A 70 -1.56 -12.59 -13.25
N SER A 71 -1.08 -12.30 -14.47
CA SER A 71 -1.69 -11.27 -15.33
C SER A 71 -3.10 -11.65 -15.77
N PHE A 72 -3.31 -12.92 -16.13
CA PHE A 72 -4.62 -13.44 -16.48
C PHE A 72 -5.56 -13.45 -15.28
N LEU A 73 -5.09 -13.91 -14.12
CA LEU A 73 -5.86 -13.89 -12.88
C LEU A 73 -6.26 -12.46 -12.47
N ASP A 74 -5.35 -11.49 -12.57
CA ASP A 74 -5.63 -10.07 -12.33
C ASP A 74 -6.68 -9.51 -13.31
N VAL A 75 -6.65 -9.92 -14.59
CA VAL A 75 -7.66 -9.52 -15.58
C VAL A 75 -9.03 -10.07 -15.18
N LEU A 76 -9.12 -11.35 -14.82
CA LEU A 76 -10.38 -11.96 -14.36
C LEU A 76 -10.94 -11.28 -13.11
N ALA A 77 -10.06 -10.83 -12.20
CA ALA A 77 -10.44 -10.11 -10.98
C ALA A 77 -10.70 -8.60 -11.18
N ALA A 78 -10.64 -8.10 -12.42
CA ALA A 78 -10.71 -6.68 -12.77
C ALA A 78 -9.59 -5.81 -12.17
N ARG A 79 -8.48 -6.43 -11.72
CA ARG A 79 -7.34 -5.79 -11.03
C ARG A 79 -6.21 -5.36 -11.96
N LYS A 80 -6.31 -5.55 -13.28
CA LYS A 80 -5.41 -4.89 -14.24
C LYS A 80 -5.86 -3.50 -14.66
N ASP A 81 -4.89 -2.71 -15.11
CA ASP A 81 -5.14 -1.46 -15.83
C ASP A 81 -5.94 -1.79 -17.11
N PRO A 82 -7.09 -1.16 -17.34
CA PRO A 82 -7.86 -1.37 -18.56
C PRO A 82 -7.13 -0.89 -19.82
N THR A 83 -6.09 -0.06 -19.70
CA THR A 83 -5.30 0.38 -20.86
C THR A 83 -4.56 -0.82 -21.47
N GLY A 84 -4.83 -1.10 -22.75
CA GLY A 84 -4.25 -2.25 -23.45
C GLY A 84 -4.98 -3.59 -23.23
N LEU A 85 -6.07 -3.61 -22.46
CA LEU A 85 -6.97 -4.76 -22.33
C LEU A 85 -8.06 -4.72 -23.42
N SER A 86 -8.26 -5.82 -24.13
CA SER A 86 -9.42 -6.07 -24.99
C SER A 86 -10.04 -7.43 -24.69
N GLY A 87 -11.28 -7.62 -25.13
CA GLY A 87 -12.12 -8.76 -24.73
C GLY A 87 -13.04 -8.41 -23.57
N GLU A 88 -13.83 -9.38 -23.11
CA GLU A 88 -14.77 -9.20 -22.02
C GLU A 88 -14.75 -10.36 -21.02
N VAL A 89 -14.96 -10.03 -19.75
CA VAL A 89 -15.16 -11.01 -18.67
C VAL A 89 -16.57 -10.81 -18.14
N LEU A 90 -17.33 -11.90 -18.08
CA LEU A 90 -18.71 -11.94 -17.63
C LEU A 90 -18.84 -12.86 -16.41
N ILE A 91 -19.73 -12.48 -15.50
CA ILE A 91 -20.11 -13.22 -14.29
C ILE A 91 -21.58 -13.59 -14.46
N ASP A 92 -21.89 -14.88 -14.54
CA ASP A 92 -23.23 -15.41 -14.85
C ASP A 92 -23.84 -14.78 -16.11
N GLY A 93 -23.01 -14.56 -17.14
CA GLY A 93 -23.38 -13.93 -18.41
C GLY A 93 -23.57 -12.41 -18.36
N ALA A 94 -23.47 -11.79 -17.18
CA ALA A 94 -23.54 -10.34 -17.02
C ALA A 94 -22.13 -9.70 -16.95
N PRO A 95 -21.94 -8.47 -17.44
CA PRO A 95 -20.66 -7.79 -17.30
C PRO A 95 -20.31 -7.52 -15.83
N GLN A 96 -19.02 -7.53 -15.52
CA GLN A 96 -18.52 -7.24 -14.17
C GLN A 96 -19.07 -5.89 -13.67
N PRO A 97 -19.69 -5.85 -12.48
CA PRO A 97 -20.17 -4.58 -11.93
C PRO A 97 -18.98 -3.63 -11.66
N PRO A 98 -19.20 -2.31 -11.68
CA PRO A 98 -18.19 -1.30 -11.32
C PRO A 98 -17.45 -1.60 -10.01
N ASP A 99 -18.18 -2.22 -9.07
CA ASP A 99 -17.73 -2.55 -7.71
C ASP A 99 -17.31 -4.01 -7.54
N PHE A 100 -17.09 -4.73 -8.63
CA PHE A 100 -16.71 -6.14 -8.60
C PHE A 100 -15.51 -6.43 -7.69
N LYS A 101 -14.59 -5.47 -7.56
CA LYS A 101 -13.41 -5.58 -6.67
C LYS A 101 -13.76 -5.67 -5.18
N CYS A 102 -14.90 -5.08 -4.79
CA CYS A 102 -15.41 -5.10 -3.42
C CYS A 102 -16.30 -6.32 -3.17
N LEU A 103 -16.82 -6.93 -4.24
CA LEU A 103 -17.72 -8.09 -4.20
C LEU A 103 -16.99 -9.42 -4.38
N SER A 104 -15.86 -9.44 -5.08
CA SER A 104 -14.99 -10.61 -5.23
C SER A 104 -13.92 -10.68 -4.14
N GLY A 105 -13.48 -11.89 -3.82
CA GLY A 105 -12.33 -12.12 -2.94
C GLY A 105 -11.07 -12.28 -3.77
N TYR A 106 -9.96 -11.63 -3.39
CA TYR A 106 -8.68 -11.80 -4.08
C TYR A 106 -7.53 -11.93 -3.08
N VAL A 107 -6.96 -13.12 -3.02
CA VAL A 107 -5.80 -13.43 -2.19
C VAL A 107 -4.55 -13.25 -3.04
N VAL A 108 -3.75 -12.25 -2.70
CA VAL A 108 -2.45 -11.98 -3.34
C VAL A 108 -1.40 -13.05 -2.97
N GLN A 109 -0.37 -13.18 -3.80
CA GLN A 109 0.75 -14.11 -3.60
C GLN A 109 1.46 -13.89 -2.26
N ASP A 110 1.92 -12.65 -2.02
CA ASP A 110 2.48 -12.22 -0.74
C ASP A 110 1.37 -12.16 0.33
N ASP A 111 1.60 -12.73 1.51
CA ASP A 111 0.60 -12.66 2.58
C ASP A 111 0.53 -11.26 3.21
N VAL A 112 -0.40 -10.44 2.71
CA VAL A 112 -0.64 -9.06 3.18
C VAL A 112 -1.65 -9.06 4.33
N VAL A 113 -1.15 -9.24 5.55
CA VAL A 113 -1.94 -9.26 6.80
C VAL A 113 -1.27 -8.37 7.85
N MET A 114 -2.04 -7.69 8.71
CA MET A 114 -1.46 -6.89 9.79
C MET A 114 -0.93 -7.80 10.90
N GLY A 115 0.40 -7.95 10.94
CA GLY A 115 1.11 -8.90 11.82
C GLY A 115 1.06 -8.61 13.32
N THR A 116 0.82 -7.36 13.71
CA THR A 116 0.75 -6.94 15.12
C THR A 116 -0.57 -7.33 15.80
N LEU A 117 -1.61 -7.59 15.02
CA LEU A 117 -2.94 -7.97 15.48
C LEU A 117 -3.10 -9.49 15.54
N THR A 118 -4.13 -9.94 16.26
CA THR A 118 -4.53 -11.35 16.28
C THR A 118 -5.28 -11.76 15.01
N VAL A 119 -5.41 -13.06 14.78
CA VAL A 119 -6.22 -13.60 13.66
C VAL A 119 -7.66 -13.08 13.73
N ARG A 120 -8.29 -13.17 14.91
CA ARG A 120 -9.65 -12.67 15.17
C ARG A 120 -9.78 -11.17 14.93
N GLU A 121 -8.78 -10.39 15.32
CA GLU A 121 -8.78 -8.93 15.13
C GLU A 121 -8.74 -8.56 13.65
N ASN A 122 -7.93 -9.25 12.85
CA ASN A 122 -7.88 -9.07 11.40
C ASN A 122 -9.24 -9.39 10.76
N PHE A 123 -9.88 -10.51 11.14
CA PHE A 123 -11.23 -10.84 10.66
C PHE A 123 -12.28 -9.84 11.10
N THR A 124 -12.24 -9.39 12.35
CA THR A 124 -13.17 -8.40 12.89
C THR A 124 -13.02 -7.07 12.16
N PHE A 125 -11.80 -6.66 11.84
CA PHE A 125 -11.54 -5.45 11.06
C PHE A 125 -12.10 -5.56 9.63
N SER A 126 -11.86 -6.69 8.94
CA SER A 126 -12.43 -6.94 7.61
C SER A 126 -13.96 -6.97 7.64
N ALA A 127 -14.55 -7.69 8.60
CA ALA A 127 -16.00 -7.75 8.83
C ALA A 127 -16.61 -6.38 9.10
N ALA A 128 -15.95 -5.56 9.92
CA ALA A 128 -16.44 -4.25 10.30
C ALA A 128 -16.57 -3.30 9.10
N LEU A 129 -15.62 -3.37 8.16
CA LEU A 129 -15.50 -2.43 7.06
C LEU A 129 -16.18 -2.89 5.77
N ARG A 130 -16.15 -4.19 5.47
CA ARG A 130 -16.65 -4.75 4.22
C ARG A 130 -18.07 -5.31 4.32
N LEU A 131 -18.53 -5.73 5.50
CA LEU A 131 -19.92 -6.15 5.65
C LEU A 131 -20.87 -4.94 5.73
N PRO A 132 -22.06 -5.02 5.13
CA PRO A 132 -23.08 -3.97 5.20
C PRO A 132 -23.35 -3.50 6.63
N SER A 133 -23.67 -2.21 6.77
CA SER A 133 -24.07 -1.60 8.04
C SER A 133 -25.41 -2.13 8.57
N SER A 134 -26.22 -2.78 7.73
CA SER A 134 -27.47 -3.44 8.13
C SER A 134 -27.25 -4.70 8.99
N ILE A 135 -26.06 -5.31 8.92
CA ILE A 135 -25.72 -6.50 9.72
C ILE A 135 -25.31 -6.02 11.10
N SER A 136 -25.94 -6.56 12.14
CA SER A 136 -25.64 -6.20 13.52
C SER A 136 -24.22 -6.62 13.94
N GLN A 137 -23.63 -5.94 14.91
CA GLN A 137 -22.28 -6.27 15.39
C GLN A 137 -22.20 -7.73 15.91
N LYS A 138 -23.25 -8.21 16.59
CA LYS A 138 -23.35 -9.59 17.08
C LYS A 138 -23.37 -10.63 15.95
N GLU A 139 -24.06 -10.33 14.85
CA GLU A 139 -24.04 -11.18 13.66
C GLU A 139 -22.68 -11.17 12.95
N LYS A 140 -22.01 -10.00 12.88
CA LYS A 140 -20.64 -9.91 12.35
C LYS A 140 -19.68 -10.79 13.17
N GLU A 141 -19.78 -10.75 14.49
CA GLU A 141 -18.99 -11.60 15.40
C GLU A 141 -19.31 -13.09 15.22
N LYS A 142 -20.60 -13.45 15.10
CA LYS A 142 -21.00 -14.83 14.79
C LYS A 142 -20.39 -15.30 13.47
N LYS A 143 -20.37 -14.44 12.44
CA LYS A 143 -19.77 -14.74 11.14
C LYS A 143 -18.25 -14.94 11.25
N VAL A 144 -17.56 -14.08 11.99
CA VAL A 144 -16.11 -14.23 12.27
C VAL A 144 -15.83 -15.55 12.99
N ASN A 145 -16.60 -15.89 14.02
CA ASN A 145 -16.44 -17.15 14.75
C ASN A 145 -16.65 -18.38 13.87
N LYS A 146 -17.69 -18.35 13.03
CA LYS A 146 -17.96 -19.43 12.08
C LYS A 146 -16.78 -19.62 11.13
N LEU A 147 -16.27 -18.52 10.57
CA LEU A 147 -15.15 -18.54 9.64
C LEU A 147 -13.85 -19.08 10.27
N ILE A 148 -13.57 -18.71 11.53
CA ILE A 148 -12.43 -19.26 12.28
C ILE A 148 -12.50 -20.79 12.38
N GLN A 149 -13.70 -21.35 12.60
CA GLN A 149 -13.90 -22.79 12.65
C GLN A 149 -13.79 -23.44 11.27
N GLU A 150 -14.40 -22.84 10.24
CA GLU A 150 -14.35 -23.34 8.86
C GLU A 150 -12.90 -23.43 8.33
N LEU A 151 -12.05 -22.47 8.69
CA LEU A 151 -10.63 -22.42 8.30
C LEU A 151 -9.71 -23.25 9.22
N GLY A 152 -10.24 -23.85 10.28
CA GLY A 152 -9.46 -24.60 11.28
C GLY A 152 -8.46 -23.72 12.05
N LEU A 153 -8.79 -22.45 12.30
CA LEU A 153 -7.94 -21.47 13.01
C LEU A 153 -8.31 -21.32 14.49
N GLY A 154 -9.17 -22.19 15.03
CA GLY A 154 -9.69 -22.08 16.40
C GLY A 154 -8.61 -21.98 17.48
N ARG A 155 -7.52 -22.74 17.35
CA ARG A 155 -6.41 -22.75 18.33
C ARG A 155 -5.58 -21.47 18.33
N VAL A 156 -5.50 -20.78 17.19
CA VAL A 156 -4.66 -19.57 17.00
C VAL A 156 -5.49 -18.30 16.81
N ALA A 157 -6.80 -18.37 17.05
CA ALA A 157 -7.74 -17.27 16.81
C ALA A 157 -7.33 -15.98 17.54
N ASP A 158 -6.82 -16.12 18.77
CA ASP A 158 -6.42 -15.02 19.63
C ASP A 158 -4.89 -14.86 19.72
N SER A 159 -4.14 -15.55 18.86
CA SER A 159 -2.69 -15.41 18.69
C SER A 159 -2.36 -14.32 17.67
N LYS A 160 -1.26 -13.58 17.89
CA LYS A 160 -0.76 -12.59 16.93
C LYS A 160 -0.29 -13.26 15.64
N VAL A 161 -0.61 -12.66 14.50
CA VAL A 161 -0.18 -13.17 13.18
C VAL A 161 1.36 -13.13 13.02
N GLY A 162 2.01 -12.18 13.70
CA GLY A 162 3.46 -12.00 13.69
C GLY A 162 3.94 -11.12 12.54
N THR A 163 5.06 -10.45 12.76
CA THR A 163 5.77 -9.65 11.75
C THR A 163 7.05 -10.38 11.34
N GLN A 164 7.91 -9.75 10.54
CA GLN A 164 9.24 -10.29 10.26
C GLN A 164 10.15 -10.29 11.49
N LEU A 165 9.90 -9.38 12.43
CA LEU A 165 10.69 -9.19 13.66
C LEU A 165 10.10 -9.96 14.85
N ILE A 166 8.77 -10.14 14.86
CA ILE A 166 8.04 -10.78 15.96
C ILE A 166 7.44 -12.08 15.45
N ARG A 167 7.88 -13.21 15.99
CA ARG A 167 7.31 -14.52 15.68
C ARG A 167 5.81 -14.55 15.99
N GLY A 168 5.03 -15.12 15.07
CA GLY A 168 3.60 -15.34 15.25
C GLY A 168 3.18 -16.74 14.81
N ILE A 169 1.99 -16.83 14.21
CA ILE A 169 1.42 -18.08 13.67
C ILE A 169 2.27 -18.66 12.51
N SER A 170 2.06 -19.94 12.19
CA SER A 170 2.74 -20.62 11.08
C SER A 170 2.38 -20.03 9.71
N GLY A 171 3.20 -20.31 8.69
CA GLY A 171 2.94 -19.86 7.31
C GLY A 171 1.59 -20.36 6.76
N GLY A 172 1.22 -21.61 7.05
CA GLY A 172 -0.07 -22.16 6.66
C GLY A 172 -1.26 -21.48 7.33
N GLU A 173 -1.15 -21.20 8.64
CA GLU A 173 -2.18 -20.47 9.38
C GLU A 173 -2.29 -19.01 8.92
N ARG A 174 -1.17 -18.38 8.57
CA ARG A 174 -1.13 -17.05 7.96
C ARG A 174 -1.82 -17.03 6.61
N LYS A 175 -1.54 -18.00 5.73
CA LYS A 175 -2.22 -18.11 4.43
C LYS A 175 -3.72 -18.33 4.59
N ARG A 176 -4.16 -19.19 5.52
CA ARG A 176 -5.58 -19.37 5.85
C ARG A 176 -6.21 -18.10 6.42
N THR A 177 -5.48 -17.33 7.22
CA THR A 177 -5.93 -16.01 7.72
C THR A 177 -6.13 -15.05 6.55
N ASN A 178 -5.21 -15.01 5.58
CA ASN A 178 -5.35 -14.17 4.40
C ASN A 178 -6.59 -14.55 3.56
N ILE A 179 -6.77 -15.85 3.32
CA ILE A 179 -7.98 -16.40 2.67
C ILE A 179 -9.25 -16.00 3.44
N GLY A 180 -9.25 -16.14 4.77
CA GLY A 180 -10.39 -15.76 5.61
C GLY A 180 -10.77 -14.28 5.53
N MET A 181 -9.79 -13.37 5.45
CA MET A 181 -10.09 -11.94 5.33
C MET A 181 -10.89 -11.61 4.06
N GLU A 182 -10.68 -12.37 2.98
CA GLU A 182 -11.42 -12.23 1.72
C GLU A 182 -12.75 -12.99 1.73
N LEU A 183 -12.84 -14.08 2.48
CA LEU A 183 -14.07 -14.87 2.60
C LEU A 183 -15.14 -14.24 3.48
N ILE A 184 -14.80 -13.24 4.31
CA ILE A 184 -15.74 -12.66 5.27
C ILE A 184 -16.98 -12.07 4.58
N ILE A 185 -16.87 -11.63 3.34
CA ILE A 185 -17.98 -11.07 2.55
C ILE A 185 -18.82 -12.14 1.84
N ASP A 186 -18.46 -13.43 1.96
CA ASP A 186 -18.99 -14.54 1.15
C ASP A 186 -19.01 -14.19 -0.34
N PRO A 187 -17.82 -13.98 -0.96
CA PRO A 187 -17.75 -13.56 -2.36
C PRO A 187 -18.24 -14.69 -3.28
N PRO A 188 -18.91 -14.37 -4.41
CA PRO A 188 -19.37 -15.37 -5.38
C PRO A 188 -18.21 -16.06 -6.12
N VAL A 189 -17.08 -15.34 -6.24
CA VAL A 189 -15.84 -15.83 -6.84
C VAL A 189 -14.67 -15.45 -5.94
N LEU A 190 -13.82 -16.44 -5.63
CA LEU A 190 -12.57 -16.27 -4.90
C LEU A 190 -11.39 -16.52 -5.83
N PHE A 191 -10.53 -15.52 -5.98
CA PHE A 191 -9.29 -15.59 -6.74
C PHE A 191 -8.10 -15.77 -5.79
N LEU A 192 -7.16 -16.66 -6.10
CA LEU A 192 -5.93 -16.85 -5.33
C LEU A 192 -4.71 -16.89 -6.23
N ASP A 193 -3.77 -15.96 -6.03
CA ASP A 193 -2.50 -15.97 -6.76
C ASP A 193 -1.48 -16.81 -5.98
N GLU A 194 -1.08 -17.94 -6.55
CA GLU A 194 -0.12 -18.89 -6.02
C GLU A 194 -0.26 -19.19 -4.50
N PRO A 195 -1.40 -19.74 -4.05
CA PRO A 195 -1.69 -19.92 -2.63
C PRO A 195 -0.79 -20.96 -1.94
N THR A 196 0.00 -21.72 -2.69
CA THR A 196 0.95 -22.74 -2.17
C THR A 196 2.39 -22.25 -2.05
N THR A 197 2.71 -21.07 -2.58
CA THR A 197 4.08 -20.55 -2.59
C THR A 197 4.55 -20.25 -1.16
N GLY A 198 5.76 -20.71 -0.82
CA GLY A 198 6.35 -20.55 0.51
C GLY A 198 5.81 -21.52 1.58
N LEU A 199 4.98 -22.50 1.21
CA LEU A 199 4.48 -23.55 2.11
C LEU A 199 5.20 -24.87 1.85
N ASP A 200 5.41 -25.66 2.91
CA ASP A 200 5.78 -27.06 2.74
C ASP A 200 4.62 -27.86 2.12
N ALA A 201 4.95 -29.00 1.54
CA ALA A 201 3.98 -29.79 0.78
C ALA A 201 2.76 -30.26 1.58
N SER A 202 2.93 -30.57 2.87
CA SER A 202 1.84 -31.04 3.72
C SER A 202 0.86 -29.91 4.04
N THR A 203 1.40 -28.72 4.32
CA THR A 203 0.64 -27.50 4.57
C THR A 203 -0.07 -27.02 3.31
N ALA A 204 0.60 -27.03 2.16
CA ALA A 204 0.02 -26.70 0.87
C ALA A 204 -1.19 -27.61 0.56
N ASN A 205 -1.04 -28.93 0.72
CA ASN A 205 -2.13 -29.88 0.52
C ASN A 205 -3.31 -29.61 1.47
N SER A 206 -3.04 -29.27 2.73
CA SER A 206 -4.07 -28.93 3.71
C SER A 206 -4.86 -27.66 3.33
N VAL A 207 -4.18 -26.64 2.79
CA VAL A 207 -4.82 -25.41 2.28
C VAL A 207 -5.69 -25.72 1.06
N LEU A 208 -5.21 -26.55 0.13
CA LEU A 208 -5.95 -26.89 -1.09
C LEU A 208 -7.16 -27.81 -0.80
N LEU A 209 -7.07 -28.71 0.17
CA LEU A 209 -8.21 -29.49 0.66
C LEU A 209 -9.30 -28.61 1.27
N LEU A 210 -8.90 -27.56 2.00
CA LEU A 210 -9.83 -26.56 2.51
C LEU A 210 -10.53 -25.84 1.34
N LEU A 211 -9.77 -25.34 0.35
CA LEU A 211 -10.35 -24.70 -0.83
C LEU A 211 -11.27 -25.65 -1.60
N LYS A 212 -10.88 -26.92 -1.78
CA LYS A 212 -11.73 -27.94 -2.42
C LYS A 212 -13.03 -28.15 -1.66
N ARG A 213 -12.98 -28.23 -0.32
CA ARG A 213 -14.18 -28.32 0.51
C ARG A 213 -15.09 -27.13 0.28
N MET A 214 -14.54 -25.92 0.22
CA MET A 214 -15.31 -24.70 -0.03
C MET A 214 -15.92 -24.67 -1.44
N ALA A 215 -15.17 -25.11 -2.45
CA ALA A 215 -15.66 -25.26 -3.82
C ALA A 215 -16.83 -26.26 -3.90
N ASN A 216 -16.74 -27.39 -3.19
CA ASN A 216 -17.82 -28.38 -3.11
C ASN A 216 -19.09 -27.85 -2.45
N HIS A 217 -19.02 -26.78 -1.67
CA HIS A 217 -20.20 -26.05 -1.16
C HIS A 217 -20.74 -25.04 -2.18
N GLY A 218 -20.40 -25.22 -3.46
CA GLY A 218 -20.90 -24.42 -4.57
C GLY A 218 -20.16 -23.11 -4.79
N ARG A 219 -18.94 -22.90 -4.25
CA ARG A 219 -18.17 -21.67 -4.50
C ARG A 219 -17.32 -21.78 -5.77
N THR A 220 -17.18 -20.69 -6.50
CA THR A 220 -16.23 -20.61 -7.62
C THR A 220 -14.89 -20.14 -7.11
N ILE A 221 -13.89 -21.01 -7.20
CA ILE A 221 -12.52 -20.71 -6.77
C ILE A 221 -11.62 -20.81 -8.00
N ILE A 222 -10.85 -19.75 -8.26
CA ILE A 222 -9.92 -19.67 -9.37
C ILE A 222 -8.54 -19.38 -8.78
N LEU A 223 -7.58 -20.26 -9.03
CA LEU A 223 -6.24 -20.11 -8.49
C LEU A 223 -5.16 -20.28 -9.55
N SER A 224 -4.08 -19.51 -9.45
CA SER A 224 -2.84 -19.80 -10.16
C SER A 224 -2.00 -20.75 -9.30
N ILE A 225 -1.33 -21.73 -9.91
CA ILE A 225 -0.42 -22.63 -9.21
C ILE A 225 0.76 -23.01 -10.09
N HIS A 226 1.92 -23.18 -9.46
CA HIS A 226 3.16 -23.60 -10.10
C HIS A 226 3.56 -24.98 -9.57
N GLN A 227 3.76 -25.95 -10.46
CA GLN A 227 4.23 -27.32 -10.15
C GLN A 227 3.55 -27.97 -8.92
N PRO A 228 2.22 -28.19 -8.94
CA PRO A 228 1.54 -28.89 -7.86
C PRO A 228 1.92 -30.37 -7.81
N ARG A 229 2.00 -30.93 -6.60
CA ARG A 229 2.07 -32.37 -6.40
C ARG A 229 0.81 -33.05 -6.95
N TYR A 230 0.93 -34.32 -7.32
CA TYR A 230 -0.18 -35.14 -7.80
C TYR A 230 -1.40 -35.12 -6.88
N THR A 231 -1.21 -35.14 -5.56
CA THR A 231 -2.31 -35.08 -4.58
C THR A 231 -3.13 -33.79 -4.69
N ILE A 232 -2.49 -32.67 -5.04
CA ILE A 232 -3.15 -31.37 -5.25
C ILE A 232 -3.79 -31.36 -6.64
N TYR A 233 -3.09 -31.82 -7.67
CA TYR A 233 -3.59 -31.89 -9.04
C TYR A 233 -4.96 -32.59 -9.14
N ARG A 234 -5.12 -33.72 -8.44
CA ARG A 234 -6.37 -34.50 -8.40
C ARG A 234 -7.57 -33.74 -7.82
N LEU A 235 -7.36 -32.62 -7.12
CA LEU A 235 -8.43 -31.83 -6.53
C LEU A 235 -9.09 -30.87 -7.54
N PHE A 236 -8.41 -30.56 -8.65
CA PHE A 236 -8.89 -29.58 -9.62
C PHE A 236 -10.10 -30.12 -10.40
N ASP A 237 -11.11 -29.27 -10.56
CA ASP A 237 -12.27 -29.56 -11.41
C ASP A 237 -11.99 -29.13 -12.85
N SER A 238 -11.36 -27.97 -13.03
CA SER A 238 -10.93 -27.45 -14.32
C SER A 238 -9.46 -27.06 -14.29
N LEU A 239 -8.79 -27.25 -15.42
CA LEU A 239 -7.41 -26.86 -15.66
C LEU A 239 -7.32 -25.94 -16.87
N THR A 240 -6.57 -24.84 -16.73
CA THR A 240 -6.16 -23.95 -17.82
C THR A 240 -4.65 -23.92 -17.89
N LEU A 241 -4.08 -24.27 -19.04
CA LEU A 241 -2.63 -24.24 -19.27
C LEU A 241 -2.26 -23.06 -20.17
N LEU A 242 -1.31 -22.25 -19.71
CA LEU A 242 -0.82 -21.05 -20.39
C LEU A 242 0.66 -21.13 -20.74
N VAL A 243 0.98 -20.70 -21.96
CA VAL A 243 2.35 -20.60 -22.49
C VAL A 243 2.52 -19.25 -23.17
N ASN A 244 3.43 -18.42 -22.68
CA ASN A 244 3.70 -17.07 -23.23
C ASN A 244 2.43 -16.25 -23.55
N GLY A 245 1.43 -16.30 -22.66
CA GLY A 245 0.17 -15.57 -22.81
C GLY A 245 -0.88 -16.24 -23.68
N LYS A 246 -0.59 -17.40 -24.28
CA LYS A 246 -1.51 -18.19 -25.11
C LYS A 246 -2.05 -19.39 -24.33
N GLN A 247 -3.25 -19.83 -24.67
CA GLN A 247 -3.90 -21.02 -24.11
C GLN A 247 -3.54 -22.26 -24.93
N VAL A 248 -3.06 -23.31 -24.26
CA VAL A 248 -2.77 -24.62 -24.90
C VAL A 248 -3.72 -25.72 -24.41
N TYR A 249 -4.43 -25.46 -23.33
CA TYR A 249 -5.50 -26.32 -22.83
C TYR A 249 -6.43 -25.51 -21.93
N HIS A 250 -7.73 -25.78 -22.04
CA HIS A 250 -8.71 -25.40 -21.04
C HIS A 250 -9.90 -26.34 -21.11
N GLY A 251 -10.25 -26.92 -19.97
CA GLY A 251 -11.30 -27.92 -19.83
C GLY A 251 -11.27 -28.58 -18.46
N PRO A 252 -11.93 -29.75 -18.30
CA PRO A 252 -11.84 -30.56 -17.10
C PRO A 252 -10.39 -30.97 -16.80
N ALA A 253 -9.98 -31.01 -15.54
CA ALA A 253 -8.61 -31.41 -15.22
C ALA A 253 -8.35 -32.90 -15.53
N GLN A 254 -9.39 -33.74 -15.38
CA GLN A 254 -9.28 -35.19 -15.53
C GLN A 254 -8.98 -35.62 -16.99
N THR A 255 -9.52 -34.88 -17.97
CA THR A 255 -9.37 -35.18 -19.41
C THR A 255 -8.08 -34.60 -20.01
N ALA A 256 -7.27 -33.89 -19.21
CA ALA A 256 -6.07 -33.24 -19.72
C ALA A 256 -5.03 -34.26 -20.23
N LEU A 257 -4.85 -35.38 -19.53
CA LEU A 257 -3.93 -36.45 -19.96
C LEU A 257 -4.36 -37.08 -21.29
N ASP A 258 -5.66 -37.32 -21.45
CA ASP A 258 -6.22 -37.89 -22.68
C ASP A 258 -5.97 -36.95 -23.86
N TYR A 259 -6.23 -35.65 -23.69
CA TYR A 259 -5.94 -34.64 -24.71
C TYR A 259 -4.47 -34.64 -25.13
N PHE A 260 -3.52 -34.63 -24.19
CA PHE A 260 -2.09 -34.65 -24.53
C PHE A 260 -1.67 -35.95 -25.22
N SER A 261 -2.29 -37.07 -24.85
CA SER A 261 -2.06 -38.36 -25.51
C SER A 261 -2.55 -38.36 -26.95
N ASP A 262 -3.73 -37.76 -27.22
CA ASP A 262 -4.31 -37.65 -28.56
C ASP A 262 -3.44 -36.83 -29.53
N ILE A 263 -2.71 -35.83 -29.01
CA ILE A 263 -1.79 -34.99 -29.81
C ILE A 263 -0.35 -35.52 -29.85
N GLY A 264 -0.12 -36.76 -29.36
CA GLY A 264 1.14 -37.48 -29.46
C GLY A 264 2.11 -37.33 -28.28
N TYR A 265 1.66 -36.82 -27.13
CA TYR A 265 2.47 -36.73 -25.92
C TYR A 265 1.95 -37.69 -24.84
N THR A 266 2.72 -38.74 -24.54
CA THR A 266 2.36 -39.73 -23.52
C THR A 266 3.08 -39.43 -22.20
N CYS A 267 2.33 -39.47 -21.10
CA CYS A 267 2.90 -39.34 -19.77
C CYS A 267 3.42 -40.71 -19.31
N GLU A 268 4.68 -40.78 -18.90
CA GLU A 268 5.27 -42.02 -18.36
C GLU A 268 4.53 -42.52 -17.11
N PRO A 269 4.47 -43.85 -16.90
CA PRO A 269 3.93 -44.44 -15.69
C PRO A 269 4.65 -43.88 -14.45
N HIS A 270 3.89 -43.50 -13.43
CA HIS A 270 4.38 -42.91 -12.17
C HIS A 270 4.92 -41.47 -12.24
N ASN A 271 4.93 -40.83 -13.42
CA ASN A 271 5.24 -39.41 -13.49
C ASN A 271 4.05 -38.56 -13.03
N ASN A 272 4.31 -37.37 -12.50
CA ASN A 272 3.28 -36.44 -12.09
C ASN A 272 2.69 -35.73 -13.32
N PRO A 273 1.38 -35.86 -13.63
CA PRO A 273 0.76 -35.21 -14.78
C PRO A 273 1.01 -33.70 -14.84
N ALA A 274 1.00 -33.05 -13.68
CA ALA A 274 1.22 -31.62 -13.57
C ALA A 274 2.63 -31.19 -14.01
N ASP A 275 3.65 -32.02 -13.73
CA ASP A 275 5.03 -31.76 -14.14
C ASP A 275 5.18 -32.09 -15.63
N PHE A 276 4.64 -33.23 -16.08
CA PHE A 276 4.57 -33.60 -17.49
C PHE A 276 3.97 -32.50 -18.38
N PHE A 277 2.84 -31.89 -18.01
CA PHE A 277 2.25 -30.80 -18.79
C PHE A 277 3.18 -29.60 -18.91
N LEU A 278 3.92 -29.27 -17.86
CA LEU A 278 4.85 -28.14 -17.85
C LEU A 278 6.09 -28.44 -18.69
N ASP A 279 6.58 -29.69 -18.69
CA ASP A 279 7.72 -30.13 -19.48
C ASP A 279 7.39 -30.06 -20.99
N VAL A 280 6.21 -30.57 -21.39
CA VAL A 280 5.71 -30.48 -22.77
C VAL A 280 5.59 -29.02 -23.22
N ILE A 281 5.03 -28.17 -22.35
CA ILE A 281 4.86 -26.73 -22.60
C ILE A 281 6.19 -25.99 -22.70
N ASN A 282 7.20 -26.41 -21.94
CA ASN A 282 8.52 -25.79 -21.94
C ASN A 282 9.41 -26.27 -23.10
N GLY A 283 8.98 -27.32 -23.79
CA GLY A 283 9.73 -27.95 -24.89
C GLY A 283 10.87 -28.83 -24.40
N ASP A 284 10.77 -29.40 -23.19
CA ASP A 284 11.76 -30.37 -22.71
C ASP A 284 11.58 -31.72 -23.44
N SER A 285 12.68 -32.16 -24.07
CA SER A 285 12.71 -33.20 -25.11
C SER A 285 12.39 -34.63 -24.63
N THR A 286 12.24 -34.88 -23.33
CA THR A 286 11.96 -36.23 -22.80
C THR A 286 10.58 -36.75 -23.19
N ALA A 287 9.58 -35.88 -23.39
CA ALA A 287 8.25 -36.27 -23.85
C ALA A 287 8.16 -36.59 -25.36
N LEU A 288 9.22 -36.31 -26.14
CA LEU A 288 9.27 -36.55 -27.58
C LEU A 288 9.91 -37.91 -27.95
N ALA A 289 10.35 -38.71 -26.96
CA ALA A 289 11.29 -39.81 -27.18
C ALA A 289 10.66 -41.20 -27.41
N LEU A 290 9.37 -41.32 -27.74
CA LEU A 290 8.73 -42.63 -27.94
C LEU A 290 8.24 -42.93 -29.36
N GLU A 291 8.36 -42.01 -30.31
CA GLU A 291 8.19 -42.32 -31.73
C GLU A 291 9.47 -41.96 -32.50
N ASN A 292 10.13 -43.00 -33.03
CA ASN A 292 11.31 -43.02 -33.91
C ASN A 292 12.68 -43.18 -33.22
N VAL A 293 12.95 -44.40 -32.71
CA VAL A 293 14.32 -44.93 -32.56
C VAL A 293 14.67 -45.76 -33.79
N GLU A 294 14.65 -45.15 -34.98
CA GLU A 294 15.20 -45.75 -36.22
C GLU A 294 15.67 -44.62 -37.18
N ASP A 295 16.55 -43.73 -36.73
CA ASP A 295 17.58 -43.09 -37.59
C ASP A 295 18.42 -42.08 -36.78
N PRO A 296 19.74 -42.28 -36.58
CA PRO A 296 20.58 -41.35 -35.84
C PRO A 296 20.95 -40.05 -36.58
N GLU A 297 20.62 -39.90 -37.87
CA GLU A 297 21.19 -38.83 -38.71
C GLU A 297 20.19 -37.92 -39.43
N SER A 298 18.89 -38.00 -39.15
CA SER A 298 17.92 -37.05 -39.73
C SER A 298 16.88 -36.56 -38.73
N LYS A 299 16.70 -35.23 -38.65
CA LYS A 299 15.77 -34.46 -37.79
C LYS A 299 16.28 -33.93 -36.44
N ALA A 300 17.60 -33.78 -36.25
CA ALA A 300 18.14 -32.84 -35.26
C ALA A 300 18.04 -31.36 -35.72
N ALA A 301 16.99 -31.01 -36.47
CA ALA A 301 16.65 -29.64 -36.79
C ALA A 301 15.87 -29.07 -35.62
N THR A 302 16.54 -28.21 -34.87
CA THR A 302 16.07 -27.35 -33.81
C THR A 302 14.65 -26.82 -34.11
N LEU A 303 13.60 -27.53 -33.68
CA LEU A 303 12.26 -26.95 -33.63
C LEU A 303 12.38 -25.87 -32.56
N SER A 304 12.57 -24.62 -33.00
CA SER A 304 12.70 -23.50 -32.07
C SER A 304 11.54 -23.54 -31.09
N ARG A 305 11.78 -23.24 -29.81
CA ARG A 305 10.75 -23.27 -28.74
C ARG A 305 9.41 -22.63 -29.15
N ARG A 306 9.46 -21.57 -29.98
CA ARG A 306 8.29 -20.92 -30.59
C ARG A 306 7.45 -21.83 -31.49
N GLY A 307 8.07 -22.72 -32.27
CA GLY A 307 7.38 -23.65 -33.15
C GLY A 307 6.58 -24.71 -32.39
N ILE A 308 7.08 -25.17 -31.23
CA ILE A 308 6.34 -26.10 -30.36
C ILE A 308 5.14 -25.38 -29.74
N GLU A 309 5.34 -24.17 -29.24
CA GLU A 309 4.27 -23.34 -28.66
C GLU A 309 3.14 -23.10 -29.66
N ASP A 310 3.47 -22.70 -30.89
CA ASP A 310 2.47 -22.43 -31.93
C ASP A 310 1.72 -23.71 -32.34
N LYS A 311 2.41 -24.85 -32.44
CA LYS A 311 1.78 -26.15 -32.70
C LYS A 311 0.78 -26.52 -31.60
N LEU A 312 1.15 -26.43 -30.33
CA LEU A 312 0.25 -26.76 -29.21
C LEU A 312 -1.01 -25.88 -29.19
N VAL A 313 -0.87 -24.59 -29.54
CA VAL A 313 -2.00 -23.67 -29.64
C VAL A 313 -2.92 -24.01 -30.81
N GLU A 314 -2.37 -24.44 -31.94
CA GLU A 314 -3.14 -24.87 -33.10
C GLU A 314 -3.92 -26.16 -32.82
N GLU A 315 -3.27 -27.16 -32.23
CA GLU A 315 -3.92 -28.41 -31.83
C GLU A 315 -5.08 -28.16 -30.85
N TYR A 316 -4.87 -27.27 -29.86
CA TYR A 316 -5.92 -26.89 -28.92
C TYR A 316 -7.13 -26.24 -29.61
N ARG A 317 -6.88 -25.36 -30.59
CA ARG A 317 -7.96 -24.71 -31.37
C ARG A 317 -8.73 -25.70 -32.26
N ASN A 318 -8.08 -26.78 -32.69
CA ASN A 318 -8.69 -27.83 -33.48
C ASN A 318 -9.47 -28.84 -32.63
N TRP A 319 -9.15 -28.96 -31.35
CA TRP A 319 -9.80 -29.87 -30.42
C TRP A 319 -11.31 -29.59 -30.28
N HIS A 320 -12.12 -30.65 -30.27
CA HIS A 320 -13.59 -30.57 -30.24
C HIS A 320 -14.10 -29.72 -29.06
N HIS A 321 -13.50 -29.86 -27.88
CA HIS A 321 -13.92 -29.15 -26.68
C HIS A 321 -13.72 -27.62 -26.77
N TYR A 322 -12.69 -27.16 -27.48
CA TYR A 322 -12.49 -25.72 -27.72
C TYR A 322 -13.65 -25.17 -28.57
N ARG A 323 -14.04 -25.87 -29.64
CA ARG A 323 -15.16 -25.47 -30.50
C ARG A 323 -16.49 -25.46 -29.74
N GLU A 324 -16.74 -26.46 -28.91
CA GLU A 324 -17.92 -26.53 -28.06
C GLU A 324 -17.96 -25.38 -27.04
N THR A 325 -16.83 -25.12 -26.37
CA THR A 325 -16.71 -24.02 -25.40
C THR A 325 -16.91 -22.67 -26.08
N LYS A 326 -16.32 -22.46 -27.26
CA LYS A 326 -16.50 -21.26 -28.05
C LYS A 326 -17.96 -21.05 -28.49
N ALA A 327 -18.64 -22.11 -28.94
CA ALA A 327 -20.06 -22.04 -29.26
C ALA A 327 -20.93 -21.71 -28.03
N LYS A 328 -20.61 -22.26 -26.85
CA LYS A 328 -21.28 -21.89 -25.58
C LYS A 328 -21.05 -20.42 -25.22
N LEU A 329 -19.81 -19.94 -25.36
CA LEU A 329 -19.45 -18.54 -25.12
C LEU A 329 -20.22 -17.60 -26.05
N GLU A 330 -20.32 -17.91 -27.34
CA GLU A 330 -21.10 -17.11 -28.31
C GLU A 330 -22.58 -17.02 -27.93
N ARG A 331 -23.18 -18.11 -27.44
CA ARG A 331 -24.57 -18.10 -26.93
C ARG A 331 -24.73 -17.20 -25.70
N ILE A 332 -23.77 -17.19 -24.78
CA ILE A 332 -23.79 -16.33 -23.59
C ILE A 332 -23.74 -14.85 -24.01
N VAL A 333 -22.91 -14.51 -25.00
CA VAL A 333 -22.79 -13.14 -25.53
C VAL A 333 -24.06 -12.72 -26.29
N GLN A 334 -24.68 -13.62 -27.06
CA GLN A 334 -25.93 -13.35 -27.78
C GLN A 334 -27.13 -13.15 -26.84
N GLY A 335 -27.15 -13.82 -25.69
CA GLY A 335 -28.18 -13.65 -24.65
C GLY A 335 -28.07 -12.34 -23.85
N LYS A 336 -27.09 -11.50 -24.17
CA LYS A 336 -26.82 -10.25 -23.44
C LYS A 336 -27.92 -9.23 -23.68
N GLN A 337 -28.70 -8.92 -22.63
CA GLN A 337 -29.51 -7.71 -22.63
C GLN A 337 -28.57 -6.49 -22.66
N SER A 338 -28.66 -5.70 -23.72
CA SER A 338 -27.83 -4.52 -23.95
C SER A 338 -28.00 -3.50 -22.82
N SER A 339 -27.07 -3.50 -21.86
CA SER A 339 -26.89 -2.36 -20.96
C SER A 339 -25.68 -1.54 -21.43
N THR A 340 -25.94 -0.64 -22.37
CA THR A 340 -25.00 0.28 -23.02
C THR A 340 -24.61 1.47 -22.12
N ALA A 341 -24.39 1.24 -20.83
CA ALA A 341 -23.88 2.28 -19.96
C ALA A 341 -22.44 1.93 -19.56
N ILE A 342 -21.47 2.63 -20.17
CA ILE A 342 -20.12 2.78 -19.60
C ILE A 342 -20.29 3.49 -18.27
N ARG A 343 -20.59 2.74 -17.22
CA ARG A 343 -20.71 3.27 -15.87
C ARG A 343 -19.31 3.40 -15.31
N THR A 344 -18.94 4.63 -15.01
CA THR A 344 -17.71 4.99 -14.29
C THR A 344 -17.50 4.02 -13.12
N ARG A 345 -16.30 3.42 -13.05
CA ARG A 345 -15.88 2.51 -11.96
C ARG A 345 -15.72 3.27 -10.64
N THR A 346 -16.83 3.66 -10.01
CA THR A 346 -16.83 4.31 -8.70
C THR A 346 -16.90 3.26 -7.62
N ILE A 347 -15.79 3.01 -6.92
CA ILE A 347 -15.75 2.09 -5.77
C ILE A 347 -16.85 2.47 -4.77
N THR A 348 -17.89 1.65 -4.66
CA THR A 348 -18.87 1.77 -3.60
C THR A 348 -18.36 1.09 -2.34
N TYR A 349 -18.60 1.75 -1.21
CA TYR A 349 -18.21 1.26 0.10
C TYR A 349 -19.46 0.88 0.88
N HIS A 350 -19.44 -0.29 1.51
CA HIS A 350 -20.57 -0.77 2.32
C HIS A 350 -20.78 0.02 3.63
N THR A 351 -19.75 0.74 4.08
CA THR A 351 -19.73 1.49 5.34
C THR A 351 -19.54 2.99 5.11
N GLY A 352 -20.09 3.79 6.03
CA GLY A 352 -19.94 5.25 6.02
C GLY A 352 -18.54 5.71 6.42
N PHE A 353 -18.18 6.94 6.04
CA PHE A 353 -16.85 7.52 6.30
C PHE A 353 -16.45 7.46 7.78
N PHE A 354 -17.33 7.86 8.70
CA PHE A 354 -17.02 7.90 10.13
C PHE A 354 -16.79 6.51 10.73
N THR A 355 -17.55 5.51 10.27
CA THR A 355 -17.33 4.11 10.68
C THR A 355 -15.97 3.63 10.23
N GLN A 356 -15.61 3.88 8.95
CA GLN A 356 -14.31 3.55 8.41
C GLN A 356 -13.19 4.24 9.21
N PHE A 357 -13.32 5.55 9.42
CA PHE A 357 -12.36 6.35 10.17
C PHE A 357 -12.15 5.84 11.58
N ARG A 358 -13.22 5.56 12.34
CA ARG A 358 -13.12 5.03 13.70
C ARG A 358 -12.36 3.70 13.76
N TRP A 359 -12.63 2.77 12.83
CA TRP A 359 -11.98 1.46 12.81
C TRP A 359 -10.52 1.53 12.37
N VAL A 360 -10.22 2.30 11.32
CA VAL A 360 -8.84 2.48 10.82
C VAL A 360 -7.99 3.24 11.84
N LEU A 361 -8.54 4.28 12.48
CA LEU A 361 -7.87 5.02 13.54
C LEU A 361 -7.62 4.14 14.77
N LYS A 362 -8.64 3.40 15.25
CA LYS A 362 -8.49 2.45 16.36
C LYS A 362 -7.42 1.40 16.06
N ARG A 363 -7.41 0.84 14.85
CA ARG A 363 -6.40 -0.14 14.42
C ARG A 363 -5.01 0.48 14.41
N THR A 364 -4.87 1.68 13.88
CA THR A 364 -3.59 2.39 13.76
C THR A 364 -2.98 2.70 15.12
N PHE A 365 -3.78 3.26 16.05
CA PHE A 365 -3.32 3.50 17.42
C PHE A 365 -2.95 2.20 18.14
N LYS A 366 -3.78 1.16 18.00
CA LYS A 366 -3.48 -0.14 18.60
C LYS A 366 -2.18 -0.73 18.05
N ASN A 367 -1.94 -0.63 16.74
CA ASN A 367 -0.70 -1.06 16.11
C ASN A 367 0.52 -0.34 16.71
N LEU A 368 0.40 0.98 16.90
CA LEU A 368 1.46 1.79 17.49
C LEU A 368 1.72 1.43 18.97
N MET A 369 0.67 1.19 19.76
CA MET A 369 0.83 0.76 21.16
C MET A 369 1.42 -0.65 21.28
N LEU A 370 1.09 -1.56 20.35
CA LEU A 370 1.61 -2.93 20.34
C LEU A 370 3.03 -3.04 19.75
N ASN A 371 3.45 -2.06 18.96
CA ASN A 371 4.82 -1.93 18.46
C ASN A 371 5.38 -0.54 18.80
N PRO A 372 5.68 -0.28 20.09
CA PRO A 372 6.05 1.05 20.56
C PRO A 372 7.52 1.39 20.27
N GLN A 373 8.31 0.50 19.65
CA GLN A 373 9.76 0.66 19.48
C GLN A 373 10.13 2.02 18.86
N THR A 374 9.49 2.39 17.76
CA THR A 374 9.72 3.69 17.09
C THR A 374 9.32 4.86 17.97
N SER A 375 8.20 4.77 18.69
CA SER A 375 7.72 5.85 19.56
C SER A 375 8.62 6.05 20.78
N ILE A 376 9.04 4.96 21.42
CA ILE A 376 9.96 4.97 22.56
C ILE A 376 11.32 5.52 22.12
N ALA A 377 11.86 5.04 21.00
CA ALA A 377 13.12 5.54 20.46
C ALA A 377 13.06 7.04 20.15
N GLN A 378 11.97 7.52 19.53
CA GLN A 378 11.78 8.94 19.23
C GLN A 378 11.77 9.79 20.52
N VAL A 379 11.03 9.37 21.55
CA VAL A 379 10.99 10.08 22.84
C VAL A 379 12.36 10.07 23.53
N ALA A 380 13.04 8.92 23.55
CA ALA A 380 14.36 8.79 24.17
C ALA A 380 15.42 9.67 23.49
N VAL A 381 15.49 9.65 22.16
CA VAL A 381 16.41 10.52 21.38
C VAL A 381 16.06 11.99 21.58
N THR A 382 14.77 12.33 21.61
CA THR A 382 14.32 13.71 21.82
C THR A 382 14.68 14.22 23.22
N LEU A 383 14.49 13.39 24.25
CA LEU A 383 14.87 13.71 25.63
C LEU A 383 16.38 13.90 25.75
N PHE A 384 17.17 12.97 25.19
CA PHE A 384 18.62 13.08 25.17
C PHE A 384 19.07 14.39 24.52
N LEU A 385 18.50 14.72 23.36
CA LEU A 385 18.86 15.95 22.66
C LEU A 385 18.40 17.21 23.40
N ALA A 386 17.24 17.19 24.07
CA ALA A 386 16.78 18.28 24.92
C ALA A 386 17.74 18.55 26.09
N LEU A 387 18.23 17.48 26.73
CA LEU A 387 19.23 17.57 27.80
C LEU A 387 20.57 18.12 27.30
N VAL A 388 21.05 17.65 26.14
CA VAL A 388 22.30 18.15 25.54
C VAL A 388 22.19 19.62 25.19
N VAL A 389 21.11 20.04 24.54
CA VAL A 389 20.88 21.44 24.18
C VAL A 389 20.74 22.31 25.43
N GLY A 390 19.96 21.86 26.42
CA GLY A 390 19.80 22.53 27.70
C GLY A 390 21.12 22.66 28.47
N ALA A 391 22.01 21.68 28.38
CA ALA A 391 23.33 21.72 29.02
C ALA A 391 24.31 22.65 28.30
N ILE A 392 24.33 22.67 26.96
CA ILE A 392 25.21 23.56 26.17
C ILE A 392 24.85 25.03 26.42
N PHE A 393 23.55 25.34 26.45
CA PHE A 393 23.04 26.69 26.65
C PHE A 393 22.49 26.88 28.06
N PHE A 394 23.09 26.24 29.06
CA PHE A 394 22.57 26.25 30.43
C PHE A 394 22.55 27.66 31.02
N ASP A 395 21.41 28.04 31.59
CA ASP A 395 21.18 29.31 32.30
C ASP A 395 21.76 30.55 31.58
N VAL A 396 21.22 30.85 30.39
CA VAL A 396 21.75 31.94 29.57
C VAL A 396 21.56 33.29 30.27
N GLN A 397 22.64 34.04 30.42
CA GLN A 397 22.66 35.32 31.13
C GLN A 397 22.00 36.46 30.32
N LEU A 398 21.56 37.52 31.00
CA LEU A 398 21.01 38.75 30.40
C LEU A 398 22.13 39.76 30.10
N ASN A 399 23.06 39.38 29.23
CA ASN A 399 24.16 40.24 28.77
C ASN A 399 24.31 40.17 27.24
N GLU A 400 25.24 40.93 26.66
CA GLU A 400 25.46 40.97 25.21
C GLU A 400 25.77 39.58 24.62
N GLY A 401 26.59 38.77 25.28
CA GLY A 401 26.84 37.37 24.89
C GLY A 401 25.58 36.49 25.00
N GLY A 402 24.71 36.80 25.95
CA GLY A 402 23.41 36.15 26.15
C GLY A 402 22.47 36.29 24.96
N ILE A 403 22.52 37.40 24.22
CA ILE A 403 21.73 37.58 22.99
C ILE A 403 22.09 36.50 21.97
N GLN A 404 23.39 36.34 21.69
CA GLN A 404 23.89 35.36 20.73
C GLN A 404 23.57 33.92 21.20
N ASN A 405 23.73 33.64 22.50
CA ASN A 405 23.43 32.33 23.07
C ASN A 405 21.94 31.99 23.00
N ARG A 406 21.04 32.92 23.36
CA ARG A 406 19.57 32.73 23.26
C ARG A 406 19.15 32.52 21.80
N PHE A 407 19.64 33.35 20.89
CA PHE A 407 19.29 33.24 19.47
C PHE A 407 19.83 31.95 18.84
N GLY A 408 21.07 31.55 19.18
CA GLY A 408 21.68 30.29 18.78
C GLY A 408 20.93 29.07 19.31
N ALA A 409 20.51 29.10 20.59
CA ALA A 409 19.73 28.03 21.20
C ALA A 409 18.39 27.85 20.47
N ILE A 410 17.64 28.93 20.25
CA ILE A 410 16.35 28.90 19.55
C ILE A 410 16.48 28.44 18.10
N PHE A 411 17.56 28.84 17.40
CA PHE A 411 17.87 28.32 16.07
C PHE A 411 18.11 26.81 16.10
N PHE A 412 18.91 26.30 17.04
CA PHE A 412 19.17 24.88 17.18
C PHE A 412 17.88 24.10 17.46
N VAL A 413 17.04 24.60 18.37
CA VAL A 413 15.72 24.02 18.67
C VAL A 413 14.88 23.90 17.41
N THR A 414 14.80 24.97 16.61
CA THR A 414 13.99 25.01 15.38
C THR A 414 14.52 24.04 14.32
N VAL A 415 15.83 24.03 14.10
CA VAL A 415 16.49 23.12 13.15
C VAL A 415 16.29 21.66 13.57
N ASN A 416 16.45 21.37 14.85
CA ASN A 416 16.25 20.03 15.38
C ASN A 416 14.84 19.50 15.08
N GLN A 417 13.80 20.32 15.24
CA GLN A 417 12.42 19.89 14.91
C GLN A 417 12.25 19.57 13.43
N CYS A 418 12.91 20.32 12.55
CA CYS A 418 12.90 20.04 11.11
C CYS A 418 13.57 18.70 10.79
N PHE A 419 14.74 18.42 11.38
CA PHE A 419 15.46 17.16 11.14
C PHE A 419 14.76 15.95 11.78
N SER A 420 14.17 16.13 12.96
CA SER A 420 13.40 15.08 13.62
C SER A 420 12.19 14.63 12.79
N SER A 421 11.69 15.48 11.89
CA SER A 421 10.57 15.17 11.00
C SER A 421 10.90 14.16 9.89
N LEU A 422 12.19 13.89 9.63
CA LEU A 422 12.60 12.94 8.58
C LEU A 422 12.11 11.50 8.84
N SER A 423 11.88 11.12 10.10
CA SER A 423 11.36 9.79 10.43
C SER A 423 9.95 9.51 9.88
N SER A 424 9.16 10.54 9.52
CA SER A 424 7.84 10.33 8.90
C SER A 424 7.91 9.86 7.45
N ALA A 425 9.09 9.86 6.81
CA ALA A 425 9.29 9.37 5.45
C ALA A 425 8.81 7.92 5.25
N GLU A 426 8.99 7.09 6.29
CA GLU A 426 8.73 5.66 6.23
C GLU A 426 7.23 5.32 6.28
N LEU A 427 6.40 6.24 6.78
CA LEU A 427 5.00 5.99 7.14
C LEU A 427 4.19 5.41 5.97
N PHE A 428 4.27 6.02 4.78
CA PHE A 428 3.52 5.57 3.61
C PHE A 428 4.28 4.55 2.76
N ILE A 429 5.60 4.42 2.94
CA ILE A 429 6.43 3.50 2.16
C ILE A 429 6.30 2.08 2.70
N ILE A 430 6.46 1.89 4.01
CA ILE A 430 6.43 0.56 4.65
C ILE A 430 5.05 -0.10 4.50
N GLU A 431 3.98 0.65 4.72
CA GLU A 431 2.61 0.11 4.67
C GLU A 431 1.97 0.17 3.27
N ARG A 432 2.72 0.58 2.24
CA ARG A 432 2.19 0.75 0.88
C ARG A 432 1.47 -0.50 0.38
N LYS A 433 2.09 -1.67 0.52
CA LYS A 433 1.52 -2.95 0.07
C LYS A 433 0.17 -3.24 0.75
N LEU A 434 0.10 -3.04 2.07
CA LEU A 434 -1.13 -3.21 2.85
C LEU A 434 -2.21 -2.22 2.43
N PHE A 435 -1.85 -0.94 2.31
CA PHE A 435 -2.78 0.11 1.88
C PHE A 435 -3.37 -0.16 0.49
N ILE A 436 -2.54 -0.49 -0.50
CA ILE A 436 -2.98 -0.75 -1.87
C ILE A 436 -3.92 -1.96 -1.89
N HIS A 437 -3.54 -3.05 -1.21
CA HIS A 437 -4.36 -4.25 -1.11
C HIS A 437 -5.75 -3.94 -0.50
N GLU A 438 -5.79 -3.32 0.68
CA GLU A 438 -7.04 -3.01 1.38
C GLU A 438 -7.91 -1.99 0.62
N TYR A 439 -7.28 -1.02 -0.05
CA TYR A 439 -8.00 -0.06 -0.88
C TYR A 439 -8.67 -0.73 -2.09
N ILE A 440 -7.95 -1.61 -2.80
CA ILE A 440 -8.49 -2.32 -3.97
C ILE A 440 -9.59 -3.29 -3.56
N SER A 441 -9.43 -3.96 -2.41
CA SER A 441 -10.43 -4.88 -1.83
C SER A 441 -11.61 -4.14 -1.17
N GLY A 442 -11.67 -2.81 -1.22
CA GLY A 442 -12.84 -2.03 -0.80
C GLY A 442 -13.01 -1.81 0.70
N TYR A 443 -11.94 -1.91 1.50
CA TYR A 443 -12.03 -1.72 2.95
C TYR A 443 -12.37 -0.27 3.34
N TYR A 444 -11.69 0.71 2.75
CA TYR A 444 -11.84 2.12 3.13
C TYR A 444 -11.42 3.08 2.02
N ARG A 445 -11.82 4.34 2.17
CA ARG A 445 -11.42 5.46 1.30
C ARG A 445 -9.98 5.87 1.55
N VAL A 446 -9.31 6.44 0.54
CA VAL A 446 -7.95 7.03 0.70
C VAL A 446 -7.94 8.11 1.79
N SER A 447 -8.99 8.94 1.86
CA SER A 447 -9.09 10.00 2.86
C SER A 447 -9.15 9.47 4.29
N VAL A 448 -9.84 8.34 4.50
CA VAL A 448 -9.91 7.68 5.81
C VAL A 448 -8.53 7.20 6.24
N TYR A 449 -7.83 6.49 5.37
CA TYR A 449 -6.48 6.01 5.64
C TYR A 449 -5.52 7.16 5.95
N PHE A 450 -5.50 8.18 5.07
CA PHE A 450 -4.65 9.35 5.19
C PHE A 450 -4.84 10.09 6.51
N LEU A 451 -6.09 10.44 6.83
CA LEU A 451 -6.41 11.15 8.08
C LEU A 451 -6.12 10.30 9.32
N SER A 452 -6.40 9.01 9.29
CA SER A 452 -6.15 8.13 10.43
C SER A 452 -4.66 8.00 10.72
N LYS A 453 -3.84 7.91 9.67
CA LYS A 453 -2.38 7.81 9.77
C LYS A 453 -1.76 9.11 10.26
N ILE A 454 -2.15 10.25 9.69
CA ILE A 454 -1.66 11.56 10.11
C ILE A 454 -2.03 11.85 11.57
N LEU A 455 -3.28 11.57 11.96
CA LEU A 455 -3.71 11.85 13.33
C LEU A 455 -2.93 11.02 14.34
N SER A 456 -2.70 9.73 14.04
CA SER A 456 -1.85 8.88 14.89
C SER A 456 -0.41 9.39 14.95
N ASP A 457 0.20 9.71 13.79
CA ASP A 457 1.59 10.18 13.69
C ASP A 457 1.81 11.50 14.43
N ILE A 458 0.95 12.50 14.19
CA ILE A 458 1.01 13.82 14.81
C ILE A 458 0.92 13.71 16.34
N ILE A 459 -0.02 12.93 16.86
CA ILE A 459 -0.23 12.84 18.31
C ILE A 459 0.97 12.15 18.97
N THR A 460 1.40 10.99 18.47
CA THR A 460 2.35 10.15 19.21
C THR A 460 3.80 10.44 18.90
N LEU A 461 4.14 10.73 17.64
CA LEU A 461 5.52 10.90 17.19
C LEU A 461 5.95 12.37 17.09
N ARG A 462 5.02 13.33 17.18
CA ARG A 462 5.31 14.77 17.06
C ARG A 462 4.93 15.56 18.31
N THR A 463 3.67 15.48 18.72
CA THR A 463 3.16 16.27 19.85
C THR A 463 3.85 15.89 21.17
N ILE A 464 3.88 14.59 21.50
CA ILE A 464 4.50 14.11 22.75
C ILE A 464 6.01 14.47 22.81
N PRO A 465 6.83 14.17 21.78
CA PRO A 465 8.23 14.59 21.79
C PRO A 465 8.43 16.10 21.86
N ALA A 466 7.60 16.91 21.18
CA ALA A 466 7.69 18.37 21.25
C ALA A 466 7.40 18.91 22.66
N ILE A 467 6.41 18.34 23.36
CA ILE A 467 6.11 18.67 24.76
C ILE A 467 7.30 18.31 25.65
N VAL A 468 7.80 17.07 25.56
CA VAL A 468 8.94 16.60 26.36
C VAL A 468 10.17 17.48 26.12
N PHE A 469 10.49 17.76 24.85
CA PHE A 469 11.60 18.62 24.48
C PHE A 469 11.45 20.02 25.08
N SER A 470 10.26 20.62 24.96
CA SER A 470 10.00 21.98 25.46
C SER A 470 10.08 22.06 26.97
N CYS A 471 9.50 21.10 27.69
CA CYS A 471 9.56 21.04 29.15
C CYS A 471 10.98 20.87 29.71
N VAL A 472 11.90 20.29 28.95
CA VAL A 472 13.29 20.11 29.41
C VAL A 472 14.15 21.29 28.96
N ALA A 473 14.20 21.55 27.66
CA ALA A 473 15.10 22.55 27.10
C ALA A 473 14.75 23.97 27.58
N TYR A 474 13.48 24.35 27.67
CA TYR A 474 13.08 25.72 28.03
C TYR A 474 13.60 26.16 29.39
N PHE A 475 13.41 25.32 30.40
CA PHE A 475 13.81 25.64 31.77
C PHE A 475 15.32 25.46 31.99
N MET A 476 15.98 24.51 31.31
CA MET A 476 17.44 24.39 31.39
C MET A 476 18.18 25.56 30.75
N ILE A 477 17.67 26.07 29.62
CA ILE A 477 18.27 27.21 28.93
C ILE A 477 18.09 28.51 29.73
N GLY A 478 17.08 28.62 30.58
CA GLY A 478 16.76 29.88 31.27
C GLY A 478 16.11 30.91 30.33
N LEU A 479 15.21 30.45 29.45
CA LEU A 479 14.39 31.31 28.58
C LEU A 479 13.39 32.15 29.41
N LYS A 480 12.75 33.13 28.76
CA LYS A 480 11.88 34.12 29.42
C LYS A 480 10.90 33.47 30.44
N PRO A 481 10.92 33.82 31.73
CA PRO A 481 10.20 33.07 32.76
C PRO A 481 8.70 33.47 32.87
N THR A 482 8.00 33.57 31.74
CA THR A 482 6.56 33.88 31.71
C THR A 482 5.75 32.71 31.13
N VAL A 483 4.54 32.49 31.67
CA VAL A 483 3.70 31.33 31.32
C VAL A 483 3.25 31.40 29.86
N ASP A 484 2.90 32.60 29.38
CA ASP A 484 2.53 32.85 27.99
C ASP A 484 3.67 32.54 27.01
N ALA A 485 4.90 32.96 27.34
CA ALA A 485 6.09 32.69 26.53
C ALA A 485 6.40 31.19 26.43
N PHE A 486 6.24 30.45 27.53
CA PHE A 486 6.42 29.00 27.54
C PHE A 486 5.44 28.27 26.61
N PHE A 487 4.15 28.60 26.68
CA PHE A 487 3.15 27.95 25.83
C PHE A 487 3.28 28.38 24.36
N LEU A 488 3.66 29.63 24.07
CA LEU A 488 3.97 30.09 22.71
C LEU A 488 5.21 29.39 22.14
N PHE A 489 6.25 29.21 22.96
CA PHE A 489 7.43 28.43 22.60
C PHE A 489 7.04 26.99 22.25
N MET A 490 6.32 26.31 23.15
CA MET A 490 5.89 24.92 22.94
C MET A 490 5.00 24.79 21.68
N PHE A 491 4.07 25.71 21.49
CA PHE A 491 3.21 25.75 20.31
C PHE A 491 4.00 25.94 19.02
N THR A 492 4.97 26.86 19.01
CA THR A 492 5.84 27.11 17.86
C THR A 492 6.68 25.86 17.52
N VAL A 493 7.31 25.25 18.54
CA VAL A 493 8.12 24.02 18.38
C VAL A 493 7.27 22.88 17.80
N ALA A 494 6.06 22.69 18.32
CA ALA A 494 5.13 21.69 17.79
C ALA A 494 4.72 22.00 16.33
N LEU A 495 4.41 23.25 16.01
CA LEU A 495 3.96 23.66 14.68
C LEU A 495 5.07 23.53 13.62
N VAL A 496 6.33 23.85 13.97
CA VAL A 496 7.50 23.60 13.13
C VAL A 496 7.64 22.09 12.85
N SER A 497 7.48 21.25 13.88
CA SER A 497 7.50 19.79 13.76
C SER A 497 6.38 19.27 12.85
N TYR A 498 5.16 19.80 12.95
CA TYR A 498 4.05 19.42 12.09
C TYR A 498 4.26 19.83 10.63
N THR A 499 4.82 21.03 10.41
CA THR A 499 5.11 21.54 9.07
C THR A 499 6.21 20.72 8.41
N GLY A 500 7.29 20.43 9.15
CA GLY A 500 8.38 19.56 8.68
C GLY A 500 7.90 18.15 8.37
N THR A 501 7.02 17.59 9.22
CA THR A 501 6.42 16.27 9.00
C THR A 501 5.54 16.25 7.75
N SER A 502 4.72 17.29 7.55
CA SER A 502 3.86 17.40 6.38
C SER A 502 4.68 17.48 5.09
N MET A 503 5.80 18.22 5.12
CA MET A 503 6.77 18.25 4.02
C MET A 503 7.38 16.87 3.76
N ALA A 504 7.80 16.15 4.81
CA ALA A 504 8.34 14.80 4.70
C ALA A 504 7.33 13.82 4.05
N LEU A 505 6.05 13.90 4.44
CA LEU A 505 4.97 13.12 3.84
C LEU A 505 4.72 13.50 2.37
N ALA A 506 4.79 14.79 2.03
CA ALA A 506 4.63 15.25 0.64
C ALA A 506 5.75 14.77 -0.28
N ILE A 507 6.98 14.70 0.22
CA ILE A 507 8.14 14.19 -0.51
C ILE A 507 8.07 12.66 -0.64
N SER A 508 7.70 11.95 0.41
CA SER A 508 7.74 10.46 0.45
C SER A 508 6.54 9.76 -0.16
N ALA A 509 5.37 10.39 -0.28
CA ALA A 509 4.11 9.72 -0.65
C ALA A 509 4.16 8.96 -2.00
N ASP A 510 4.96 9.40 -2.96
CA ASP A 510 5.13 8.76 -4.27
C ASP A 510 6.39 7.89 -4.37
N GLN A 511 7.27 7.91 -3.37
CA GLN A 511 8.54 7.17 -3.39
C GLN A 511 8.36 5.69 -3.01
N GLU A 512 9.07 4.81 -3.70
CA GLU A 512 9.08 3.37 -3.38
C GLU A 512 10.17 2.99 -2.40
N VAL A 513 11.22 3.82 -2.30
CA VAL A 513 12.41 3.56 -1.49
C VAL A 513 12.63 4.70 -0.50
N VAL A 514 12.73 4.36 0.79
CA VAL A 514 12.93 5.32 1.88
C VAL A 514 14.18 6.16 1.67
N ALA A 515 15.30 5.53 1.28
CA ALA A 515 16.58 6.21 1.09
C ALA A 515 16.51 7.42 0.13
N ILE A 516 15.77 7.30 -0.98
CA ILE A 516 15.60 8.38 -1.95
C ILE A 516 14.83 9.55 -1.31
N ALA A 517 13.73 9.24 -0.61
CA ALA A 517 12.94 10.24 0.09
C ALA A 517 13.78 10.98 1.14
N THR A 518 14.58 10.26 1.93
CA THR A 518 15.46 10.82 2.96
C THR A 518 16.48 11.77 2.37
N ILE A 519 17.11 11.44 1.24
CA ILE A 519 18.08 12.33 0.55
C ILE A 519 17.42 13.64 0.12
N PHE A 520 16.23 13.57 -0.50
CA PHE A 520 15.52 14.80 -0.88
C PHE A 520 15.12 15.64 0.32
N MET A 521 14.70 15.01 1.42
CA MET A 521 14.36 15.70 2.67
C MET A 521 15.57 16.37 3.32
N THR A 522 16.73 15.70 3.43
CA THR A 522 17.93 16.27 4.04
C THR A 522 18.43 17.47 3.24
N ILE A 523 18.52 17.34 1.91
CA ILE A 523 18.93 18.44 1.02
C ILE A 523 17.97 19.63 1.17
N THR A 524 16.66 19.37 1.21
CA THR A 524 15.65 20.41 1.38
C THR A 524 15.77 21.10 2.75
N CYS A 525 15.99 20.34 3.84
CA CYS A 525 16.18 20.90 5.18
C CYS A 525 17.45 21.75 5.29
N VAL A 526 18.58 21.28 4.74
CA VAL A 526 19.84 22.04 4.70
C VAL A 526 19.66 23.32 3.88
N PHE A 527 19.02 23.24 2.72
CA PHE A 527 18.72 24.43 1.91
C PHE A 527 17.87 25.45 2.68
N MET A 528 16.80 25.00 3.34
CA MET A 528 15.96 25.88 4.15
C MET A 528 16.70 26.50 5.33
N MET A 529 17.67 25.79 5.92
CA MET A 529 18.49 26.28 7.04
C MET A 529 19.32 27.50 6.67
N ILE A 530 19.87 27.56 5.45
CA ILE A 530 20.66 28.71 4.97
C ILE A 530 19.83 30.00 5.04
N PHE A 531 18.53 29.90 4.73
CA PHE A 531 17.59 31.02 4.75
C PHE A 531 16.83 31.18 6.08
N ALA A 532 17.27 30.54 7.16
CA ALA A 532 16.62 30.65 8.47
C ALA A 532 16.81 32.04 9.10
N GLY A 533 17.95 32.70 8.84
CA GLY A 533 18.26 34.05 9.32
C GLY A 533 19.35 34.14 10.40
N LEU A 534 19.94 33.02 10.82
CA LEU A 534 21.11 33.02 11.72
C LEU A 534 22.43 33.16 10.97
N LEU A 535 22.68 32.28 9.98
CA LEU A 535 23.96 32.21 9.26
C LEU A 535 24.15 33.36 8.28
N VAL A 536 23.07 33.79 7.64
CA VAL A 536 23.02 34.91 6.71
C VAL A 536 21.92 35.84 7.16
N SER A 537 22.27 37.12 7.35
CA SER A 537 21.30 38.16 7.68
C SER A 537 20.32 38.33 6.52
N LEU A 538 19.02 38.13 6.78
CA LEU A 538 18.00 38.13 5.73
C LEU A 538 17.87 39.45 4.95
N PRO A 539 18.09 40.63 5.56
CA PRO A 539 18.12 41.90 4.84
C PRO A 539 19.28 42.05 3.85
N SER A 540 20.42 41.35 4.05
CA SER A 540 21.58 41.47 3.15
C SER A 540 21.52 40.56 1.92
N ILE A 541 20.50 39.71 1.82
CA ILE A 541 20.31 38.81 0.67
C ILE A 541 19.86 39.59 -0.56
N VAL A 542 20.52 39.35 -1.69
CA VAL A 542 20.18 39.93 -3.00
C VAL A 542 18.71 39.71 -3.38
N ASN A 543 18.07 40.74 -3.95
CA ASN A 543 16.62 40.78 -4.18
C ASN A 543 16.08 39.57 -4.97
N TRP A 544 16.82 39.07 -5.97
CA TRP A 544 16.39 37.94 -6.80
C TRP A 544 16.39 36.58 -6.06
N LEU A 545 17.16 36.42 -4.97
CA LEU A 545 17.15 35.24 -4.11
C LEU A 545 16.25 35.41 -2.88
N SER A 546 15.88 36.66 -2.55
CA SER A 546 15.18 36.98 -1.30
C SER A 546 13.84 36.26 -1.16
N TRP A 547 13.14 35.89 -2.24
CA TRP A 547 11.86 35.20 -2.14
C TRP A 547 11.98 33.76 -1.59
N LEU A 548 13.16 33.11 -1.70
CA LEU A 548 13.39 31.75 -1.20
C LEU A 548 13.25 31.65 0.31
N LYS A 549 13.50 32.76 1.04
CA LYS A 549 13.30 32.81 2.48
C LYS A 549 11.87 32.47 2.89
N TYR A 550 10.88 32.79 2.06
CA TYR A 550 9.47 32.50 2.35
C TYR A 550 9.12 31.01 2.24
N LEU A 551 9.99 30.19 1.65
CA LEU A 551 9.85 28.73 1.61
C LEU A 551 10.49 28.05 2.83
N SER A 552 11.28 28.76 3.63
CA SER A 552 12.03 28.19 4.74
C SER A 552 11.15 27.98 5.98
N ILE A 553 10.90 26.72 6.35
CA ILE A 553 10.22 26.36 7.61
C ILE A 553 11.00 26.89 8.83
N PRO A 554 12.34 26.68 8.93
CA PRO A 554 13.12 27.18 10.05
C PRO A 554 13.08 28.70 10.22
N ARG A 555 12.94 29.48 9.15
CA ARG A 555 12.81 30.95 9.23
C ARG A 555 11.60 31.36 10.08
N TYR A 556 10.43 30.80 9.79
CA TYR A 556 9.20 31.16 10.50
C TYR A 556 9.24 30.69 11.96
N GLY A 557 9.77 29.49 12.22
CA GLY A 557 9.99 28.99 13.57
C GLY A 557 10.95 29.88 14.37
N LEU A 558 12.11 30.20 13.81
CA LEU A 558 13.11 31.06 14.45
C LEU A 558 12.56 32.45 14.73
N SER A 559 11.85 33.05 13.76
CA SER A 559 11.29 34.40 13.92
C SER A 559 10.23 34.44 15.02
N ALA A 560 9.32 33.46 15.06
CA ALA A 560 8.28 33.37 16.10
C ALA A 560 8.87 33.16 17.50
N LEU A 561 9.84 32.26 17.63
CA LEU A 561 10.51 32.02 18.90
C LEU A 561 11.36 33.22 19.33
N ALA A 562 12.03 33.90 18.40
CA ALA A 562 12.79 35.11 18.70
C ALA A 562 11.88 36.24 19.21
N ILE A 563 10.71 36.47 18.58
CA ILE A 563 9.75 37.47 19.07
C ILE A 563 9.27 37.12 20.48
N THR A 564 8.97 35.84 20.71
CA THR A 564 8.49 35.35 22.02
C THR A 564 9.53 35.55 23.12
N GLU A 565 10.80 35.30 22.79
CA GLU A 565 11.92 35.40 23.72
C GLU A 565 12.38 36.84 23.98
N PHE A 566 12.74 37.58 22.92
CA PHE A 566 13.45 38.85 23.05
C PHE A 566 12.54 40.04 23.41
N ARG A 567 11.24 39.97 23.13
CA ARG A 567 10.33 41.08 23.41
C ARG A 567 10.22 41.33 24.92
N GLY A 568 10.52 42.55 25.34
CA GLY A 568 10.52 42.98 26.74
C GLY A 568 11.78 42.59 27.52
N LEU A 569 12.85 42.13 26.87
CA LEU A 569 14.14 41.87 27.53
C LEU A 569 15.12 43.02 27.31
N SER A 570 15.89 43.33 28.36
CA SER A 570 17.03 44.26 28.32
C SER A 570 18.31 43.50 28.66
N PHE A 571 19.39 43.76 27.91
CA PHE A 571 20.67 43.04 28.03
C PHE A 571 21.81 43.94 28.52
N CYS A 572 21.52 45.21 28.81
CA CYS A 572 22.50 46.13 29.38
C CYS A 572 22.27 46.28 30.89
N PRO A 573 23.35 46.36 31.69
CA PRO A 573 23.22 46.61 33.12
C PRO A 573 22.53 47.96 33.36
N GLU A 574 21.72 48.04 34.41
CA GLU A 574 21.14 49.31 34.87
C GLU A 574 22.29 50.26 35.26
N PHE A 575 22.69 51.13 34.33
CA PHE A 575 23.66 52.18 34.62
C PHE A 575 22.95 53.36 35.28
N ASN A 576 23.45 53.77 36.45
CA ASN A 576 23.08 55.03 37.08
C ASN A 576 23.39 56.20 36.13
N SER A 577 22.32 56.77 35.56
CA SER A 577 22.17 58.16 35.08
C SER A 577 23.44 58.88 34.59
N THR A 578 23.59 59.05 33.26
CA THR A 578 23.91 60.33 32.54
C THR A 578 24.43 60.15 31.10
N THR A 579 24.45 58.97 30.51
CA THR A 579 24.75 58.80 29.08
C THR A 579 23.63 58.04 28.37
N ASN A 580 23.23 58.53 27.20
CA ASN A 580 22.20 57.92 26.35
C ASN A 580 22.39 56.41 26.29
N VAL A 581 21.38 55.66 26.74
CA VAL A 581 21.33 54.20 26.59
C VAL A 581 21.63 53.91 25.13
N PRO A 582 22.67 53.13 24.79
CA PRO A 582 22.87 52.72 23.42
C PRO A 582 21.59 52.01 22.98
N PHE A 583 20.95 52.51 21.93
CA PHE A 583 19.70 51.95 21.38
C PHE A 583 19.82 50.46 21.00
N GLN A 584 21.03 49.90 21.04
CA GLN A 584 21.39 48.52 20.70
C GLN A 584 21.26 47.51 21.86
N CYS A 585 20.81 47.94 23.05
CA CYS A 585 20.77 47.11 24.27
C CYS A 585 19.47 46.30 24.50
N THR A 586 18.40 46.61 23.76
CA THR A 586 17.08 45.99 23.97
C THR A 586 16.85 44.82 23.02
N GLY A 587 16.01 43.87 23.43
CA GLY A 587 15.60 42.76 22.56
C GLY A 587 14.84 43.24 21.31
N GLU A 588 14.06 44.32 21.40
CA GLU A 588 13.38 44.94 20.26
C GLU A 588 14.37 45.45 19.22
N ALA A 589 15.43 46.14 19.64
CA ALA A 589 16.46 46.63 18.73
C ALA A 589 17.20 45.48 18.03
N PHE A 590 17.42 44.36 18.74
CA PHE A 590 17.96 43.15 18.13
C PHE A 590 17.00 42.58 17.06
N LEU A 591 15.70 42.50 17.34
CA LEU A 591 14.70 42.03 16.38
C LEU A 591 14.61 42.92 15.14
N GLU A 592 14.66 44.25 15.31
CA GLU A 592 14.70 45.22 14.19
C GLU A 592 15.95 45.03 13.33
N LYS A 593 17.12 44.83 13.95
CA LYS A 593 18.38 44.56 13.23
C LYS A 593 18.31 43.27 12.40
N GLN A 594 17.58 42.26 12.89
CA GLN A 594 17.34 41.03 12.14
C GLN A 594 16.25 41.16 11.06
N GLY A 595 15.55 42.30 11.00
CA GLY A 595 14.41 42.52 10.11
C GLY A 595 13.18 41.69 10.49
N ILE A 596 12.99 41.43 11.79
CA ILE A 596 11.86 40.68 12.34
C ILE A 596 10.82 41.67 12.87
N ASP A 597 9.61 41.65 12.31
CA ASP A 597 8.46 42.37 12.84
C ASP A 597 8.02 41.74 14.17
N TYR A 598 8.21 42.45 15.28
CA TYR A 598 7.84 42.02 16.63
C TYR A 598 6.45 42.50 17.08
N SER A 599 5.67 43.06 16.16
CA SER A 599 4.25 43.35 16.39
C SER A 599 3.47 42.06 16.72
N THR A 600 2.28 42.22 17.30
CA THR A 600 1.38 41.09 17.55
C THR A 600 1.08 40.33 16.25
N TRP A 601 0.91 41.05 15.13
CA TRP A 601 0.72 40.42 13.83
C TRP A 601 1.99 39.70 13.36
N GLY A 602 3.17 40.30 13.53
CA GLY A 602 4.45 39.68 13.17
C GLY A 602 4.65 38.30 13.82
N LEU A 603 4.26 38.14 15.09
CA LEU A 603 4.25 36.84 15.78
C LEU A 603 3.30 35.83 15.11
N TRP A 604 2.03 36.20 14.92
CA TRP A 604 1.00 35.29 14.39
C TRP A 604 1.15 35.02 12.89
N GLN A 605 1.74 35.94 12.14
CA GLN A 605 2.04 35.76 10.72
C GLN A 605 2.92 34.54 10.50
N ASN A 606 3.93 34.33 11.34
CA ASN A 606 4.80 33.15 11.28
C ASN A 606 4.02 31.85 11.52
N HIS A 607 3.12 31.84 12.52
CA HIS A 607 2.28 30.68 12.82
C HIS A 607 1.27 30.39 11.71
N VAL A 608 0.63 31.42 11.15
CA VAL A 608 -0.28 31.29 10.00
C VAL A 608 0.48 30.76 8.79
N ALA A 609 1.69 31.25 8.51
CA ALA A 609 2.52 30.75 7.42
C ALA A 609 2.85 29.26 7.59
N LEU A 610 3.29 28.83 8.77
CA LEU A 610 3.54 27.41 9.08
C LEU A 610 2.26 26.56 8.94
N GLY A 611 1.11 27.06 9.40
CA GLY A 611 -0.18 26.41 9.25
C GLY A 611 -0.60 26.24 7.77
N VAL A 612 -0.43 27.29 6.96
CA VAL A 612 -0.70 27.26 5.52
C VAL A 612 0.23 26.26 4.81
N MET A 613 1.53 26.29 5.11
CA MET A 613 2.50 25.34 4.56
C MET A 613 2.14 23.89 4.93
N THR A 614 1.76 23.65 6.18
CA THR A 614 1.27 22.34 6.66
C THR A 614 0.10 21.85 5.80
N VAL A 615 -0.93 22.69 5.61
CA VAL A 615 -2.11 22.33 4.81
C VAL A 615 -1.74 22.05 3.36
N ILE A 616 -0.90 22.89 2.74
CA ILE A 616 -0.46 22.69 1.34
C ILE A 616 0.28 21.36 1.18
N PHE A 617 1.24 21.07 2.06
CA PHE A 617 2.00 19.82 1.98
C PHE A 617 1.12 18.59 2.23
N LEU A 618 0.18 18.65 3.17
CA LEU A 618 -0.77 17.55 3.38
C LEU A 618 -1.69 17.35 2.17
N ILE A 619 -2.14 18.42 1.49
CA ILE A 619 -2.90 18.30 0.25
C ILE A 619 -2.06 17.61 -0.83
N ILE A 620 -0.80 18.01 -1.00
CA ILE A 620 0.12 17.37 -1.96
C ILE A 620 0.29 15.87 -1.64
N ALA A 621 0.56 15.53 -0.38
CA ALA A 621 0.71 14.16 0.06
C ALA A 621 -0.56 13.33 -0.20
N TYR A 622 -1.74 13.89 0.08
CA TYR A 622 -3.03 13.26 -0.18
C TYR A 622 -3.26 13.03 -1.68
N LEU A 623 -2.99 14.03 -2.52
CA LEU A 623 -3.16 13.92 -3.98
C LEU A 623 -2.21 12.87 -4.56
N LYS A 624 -0.94 12.87 -4.15
CA LYS A 624 0.03 11.82 -4.54
C LYS A 624 -0.48 10.43 -4.18
N LEU A 625 -0.94 10.23 -2.94
CA LEU A 625 -1.48 8.95 -2.50
C LEU A 625 -2.78 8.56 -3.24
N ARG A 626 -3.62 9.54 -3.58
CA ARG A 626 -4.88 9.31 -4.31
C ARG A 626 -4.63 8.86 -5.75
N PHE A 627 -3.67 9.48 -6.43
CA PHE A 627 -3.34 9.26 -7.84
C PHE A 627 -2.20 8.28 -8.07
N ILE A 628 -1.65 7.68 -7.01
CA ILE A 628 -0.65 6.62 -7.15
C ILE A 628 -1.19 5.50 -8.04
N LYS A 629 -0.32 4.95 -8.90
CA LYS A 629 -0.67 3.74 -9.66
C LYS A 629 -0.86 2.60 -8.68
N LYS A 630 -2.10 2.12 -8.59
CA LYS A 630 -2.50 1.02 -7.68
C LYS A 630 -2.46 -0.34 -8.37
N PHE A 631 -2.33 -0.34 -9.68
CA PHE A 631 -2.25 -1.52 -10.51
C PHE A 631 -0.91 -1.45 -11.26
N THR A 632 -0.18 -2.56 -11.24
CA THR A 632 1.07 -2.77 -11.98
C THR A 632 0.87 -3.82 -13.05
#